data_AF-A0AA38GSF2-F1
#
_entry.id   AF-A0AA38GSF2-F1
#
_cell.length_a   1.000
_cell.length_b   1.000
_cell.length_c   1.000
_cell.angle_alpha   90.00
_cell.angle_beta   90.00
_cell.angle_gamma   90.00
#
_symmetry.space_group_name_H-M   'P 1'
#
loop_
_entity.id
_entity.type
_entity.pdbx_description
1 polymer ?
#
loop_
_entity_poly.entity_id
_entity_poly.type
_entity_poly.pdbx_seq_one_letter_code
_entity_poly.pdbx_strand_id
1 'polypeptide(L)'
;MAMRGVFVILIVLFMMQVWVESIDDARYFEVKTNGDENGYGKVMALIDCGKECRRRCSKASEHDDCLKYCGICCQKCNCVPPGTS
;
A
#
# COMPACT_ATOMS: atom_id res chain seq x y z
N MET A 1 -49.86 -20.15 3.25
CA MET A 1 -48.87 -19.82 2.21
C MET A 1 -47.75 -18.91 2.75
N ALA A 2 -48.03 -18.01 3.69
CA ALA A 2 -47.03 -17.16 4.36
C ALA A 2 -45.91 -17.94 5.09
N MET A 3 -46.25 -19.03 5.81
CA MET A 3 -45.28 -19.77 6.63
C MET A 3 -44.27 -20.60 5.82
N ARG A 4 -44.64 -21.04 4.60
CA ARG A 4 -43.73 -21.71 3.65
C ARG A 4 -42.77 -20.70 3.01
N GLY A 5 -43.23 -19.48 2.75
CA GLY A 5 -42.39 -18.39 2.27
C GLY A 5 -41.35 -17.95 3.31
N VAL A 6 -41.76 -17.85 4.58
CA VAL A 6 -40.84 -17.56 5.69
C VAL A 6 -39.76 -18.64 5.82
N PHE A 7 -40.12 -19.92 5.65
CA PHE A 7 -39.17 -21.03 5.70
C PHE A 7 -38.13 -20.98 4.57
N VAL A 8 -38.56 -20.64 3.34
CA VAL A 8 -37.64 -20.46 2.20
C VAL A 8 -36.71 -19.26 2.41
N ILE A 9 -37.23 -18.15 2.96
CA ILE A 9 -36.42 -16.96 3.28
C ILE A 9 -35.36 -17.30 4.33
N LEU A 10 -35.72 -18.04 5.39
CA LEU A 10 -34.78 -18.46 6.43
C LEU A 10 -33.69 -19.41 5.89
N ILE A 11 -34.02 -20.33 4.97
CA ILE A 11 -33.05 -21.22 4.34
C ILE A 11 -32.08 -20.46 3.44
N VAL A 12 -32.56 -19.48 2.67
CA VAL A 12 -31.71 -18.66 1.78
C VAL A 12 -30.79 -17.75 2.59
N LEU A 13 -31.27 -17.16 3.68
CA LEU A 13 -30.46 -16.35 4.59
C LEU A 13 -29.36 -17.18 5.28
N PHE A 14 -29.67 -18.41 5.69
CA PHE A 14 -28.71 -19.35 6.29
C PHE A 14 -27.64 -19.80 5.29
N MET A 15 -28.03 -20.10 4.06
CA MET A 15 -27.09 -20.44 2.98
C MET A 15 -26.17 -19.27 2.62
N MET A 16 -26.65 -18.02 2.72
CA MET A 16 -25.83 -16.81 2.53
C MET A 16 -24.84 -16.57 3.68
N GLN A 17 -25.17 -16.96 4.92
CA GLN A 17 -24.19 -16.90 6.02
C GLN A 17 -23.07 -17.94 5.85
N VAL A 18 -23.34 -19.10 5.24
CA VAL A 18 -22.34 -20.16 5.01
C VAL A 18 -21.22 -19.74 4.04
N TRP A 19 -21.46 -18.78 3.15
CA TRP A 19 -20.41 -18.23 2.27
C TRP A 19 -19.63 -17.08 2.91
N VAL A 20 -20.08 -16.55 4.06
CA VAL A 20 -19.53 -15.35 4.71
C VAL A 20 -18.43 -15.64 5.74
N GLU A 21 -17.81 -16.83 5.72
CA GLU A 21 -16.59 -17.12 6.50
C GLU A 21 -15.39 -17.50 5.61
N SER A 22 -15.49 -17.28 4.28
CA SER A 22 -14.41 -17.62 3.33
C SER A 22 -13.91 -16.46 2.45
N ILE A 23 -14.31 -15.22 2.74
CA ILE A 23 -13.80 -14.02 2.08
C ILE A 23 -13.42 -13.01 3.17
N ASP A 24 -12.25 -13.12 3.79
CA ASP A 24 -11.54 -11.99 4.44
C ASP A 24 -10.10 -12.36 4.85
N ASP A 25 -9.34 -13.00 3.95
CA ASP A 25 -7.89 -13.19 4.13
C ASP A 25 -7.09 -12.82 2.87
N ALA A 26 -7.48 -11.70 2.23
CA ALA A 26 -6.75 -11.18 1.08
C ALA A 26 -6.68 -9.65 1.07
N ARG A 27 -5.57 -9.13 1.63
CA ARG A 27 -4.93 -7.83 1.33
C ARG A 27 -5.49 -6.56 1.98
N TYR A 28 -5.33 -6.42 3.30
CA TYR A 28 -5.15 -5.08 3.85
C TYR A 28 -4.16 -5.07 5.03
N PHE A 29 -2.87 -4.89 4.72
CA PHE A 29 -1.92 -4.42 5.72
C PHE A 29 -1.94 -2.89 5.72
N GLU A 30 -2.50 -2.28 6.78
CA GLU A 30 -2.39 -0.85 7.04
C GLU A 30 -0.96 -0.50 7.45
N VAL A 31 -0.12 -0.07 6.51
CA VAL A 31 1.16 0.56 6.85
C VAL A 31 0.88 1.96 7.42
N LYS A 32 0.79 2.09 8.76
CA LYS A 32 1.00 3.38 9.42
C LYS A 32 2.49 3.68 9.43
N THR A 33 2.99 4.42 8.44
CA THR A 33 4.38 4.92 8.45
C THR A 33 4.51 6.02 9.50
N ASN A 34 4.86 5.65 10.74
CA ASN A 34 5.57 6.56 11.64
C ASN A 34 7.04 6.48 11.26
N GLY A 35 7.70 7.63 11.14
CA GLY A 35 9.00 7.78 10.50
C GLY A 35 10.02 6.72 10.90
N ASP A 36 10.28 5.79 9.98
CA ASP A 36 11.26 4.73 10.18
C ASP A 36 12.29 4.76 9.06
N GLU A 37 13.54 4.71 9.50
CA GLU A 37 14.72 5.20 8.80
C GLU A 37 15.36 4.12 7.92
N ASN A 38 14.72 2.95 7.79
CA ASN A 38 15.20 1.82 7.00
C ASN A 38 14.03 0.97 6.46
N GLY A 39 13.43 1.39 5.33
CA GLY A 39 12.22 0.79 4.77
C GLY A 39 12.45 -0.26 3.68
N TYR A 40 12.94 -1.45 4.03
CA TYR A 40 12.84 -2.66 3.18
C TYR A 40 11.61 -3.48 3.59
N GLY A 41 10.42 -2.97 3.30
CA GLY A 41 9.14 -3.62 3.60
C GLY A 41 8.38 -3.95 2.32
N LYS A 42 8.39 -5.22 1.94
CA LYS A 42 7.80 -5.80 0.73
C LYS A 42 6.26 -5.74 0.74
N VAL A 43 5.72 -4.57 0.47
CA VAL A 43 4.46 -4.39 -0.27
C VAL A 43 4.89 -3.93 -1.66
N MET A 44 4.15 -4.21 -2.73
CA MET A 44 4.34 -3.50 -4.00
C MET A 44 3.88 -2.04 -3.80
N ALA A 45 4.55 -1.33 -2.90
CA ALA A 45 4.34 0.06 -2.60
C ALA A 45 4.91 0.82 -3.79
N LEU A 46 4.02 1.51 -4.51
CA LEU A 46 4.44 2.55 -5.45
C LEU A 46 5.39 3.48 -4.68
N ILE A 47 6.69 3.45 -5.00
CA ILE A 47 7.64 4.38 -4.42
C ILE A 47 7.28 5.79 -4.87
N ASP A 48 7.09 6.70 -3.92
CA ASP A 48 6.95 8.13 -4.23
C ASP A 48 8.35 8.71 -4.46
N CYS A 49 8.80 8.65 -5.72
CA CYS A 49 10.08 9.22 -6.13
C CYS A 49 10.20 10.71 -5.78
N GLY A 50 9.10 11.47 -5.80
CA GLY A 50 9.12 12.88 -5.45
C GLY A 50 9.46 13.09 -3.97
N LYS A 51 8.78 12.35 -3.09
CA LYS A 51 9.02 12.41 -1.64
C LYS A 51 10.43 11.93 -1.29
N GLU A 52 10.84 10.79 -1.83
CA GLU A 52 12.14 10.20 -1.47
C GLU A 52 13.32 10.97 -2.06
N CYS A 53 13.21 11.50 -3.28
CA CYS A 53 14.27 12.36 -3.82
C CYS A 53 14.38 13.68 -3.07
N ARG A 54 13.26 14.27 -2.60
CA ARG A 54 13.33 15.45 -1.70
C ARG A 54 14.04 15.12 -0.40
N ARG A 55 13.82 13.94 0.19
CA ARG A 55 14.54 13.49 1.38
C ARG A 55 16.04 13.36 1.10
N ARG A 56 16.41 12.66 0.03
CA ARG A 56 17.80 12.43 -0.39
C ARG A 56 18.53 13.74 -0.69
N CYS A 57 17.89 14.66 -1.39
CA CYS A 57 18.51 15.93 -1.81
C CYS A 57 18.40 17.05 -0.78
N SER A 58 17.84 16.79 0.41
CA SER A 58 17.59 17.83 1.44
C SER A 58 18.83 18.63 1.84
N LYS A 59 20.04 18.05 1.76
CA LYS A 59 21.32 18.71 2.08
C LYS A 59 22.24 18.92 0.86
N ALA A 60 21.75 18.69 -0.35
CA ALA A 60 22.53 18.91 -1.56
C ALA A 60 22.78 20.41 -1.77
N SER A 61 23.99 20.80 -2.17
CA SER A 61 24.28 22.20 -2.54
C SER A 61 23.55 22.61 -3.82
N GLU A 62 23.47 21.69 -4.79
CA GLU A 62 22.77 21.86 -6.07
C GLU A 62 21.46 21.04 -6.05
N HIS A 63 20.40 21.59 -5.43
CA HIS A 63 19.13 20.88 -5.23
C HIS A 63 18.49 20.41 -6.54
N ASP A 64 18.43 21.26 -7.55
CA ASP A 64 17.73 20.96 -8.81
C ASP A 64 18.40 19.83 -9.59
N ASP A 65 19.73 19.86 -9.68
CA ASP A 65 20.51 18.79 -10.32
C ASP A 65 20.38 17.48 -9.54
N CYS A 66 20.48 17.53 -8.20
CA CYS A 66 20.27 16.34 -7.37
C CYS A 66 18.89 15.72 -7.59
N LEU A 67 17.83 16.53 -7.59
CA LEU A 67 16.45 16.07 -7.81
C LEU A 67 16.28 15.45 -9.20
N LYS A 68 16.89 16.04 -10.22
CA LYS A 68 16.86 15.53 -11.60
C LYS A 68 17.49 14.15 -11.70
N TYR A 69 18.73 13.98 -11.21
CA TYR A 69 19.44 12.69 -11.29
C TYR A 69 18.80 11.65 -10.38
N CYS A 70 18.39 12.03 -9.17
CA CYS A 70 17.65 11.14 -8.28
C CYS A 70 16.35 10.66 -8.92
N GLY A 71 15.60 11.54 -9.57
CA GLY A 71 14.35 11.20 -10.25
C GLY A 71 14.56 10.17 -11.36
N ILE A 72 15.59 10.33 -12.19
CA ILE A 72 15.95 9.36 -13.25
C ILE A 72 16.28 7.99 -12.63
N CYS A 73 17.12 7.96 -11.60
CA CYS A 73 17.50 6.73 -10.92
C CYS A 73 16.29 6.07 -10.24
N CYS A 74 15.42 6.86 -9.61
CA CYS A 74 14.24 6.35 -8.95
C CYS A 74 13.22 5.77 -9.93
N GLN A 75 12.96 6.42 -11.07
CA GLN A 75 12.06 5.88 -12.09
C GLN A 75 12.59 4.58 -12.70
N LYS A 76 13.90 4.46 -12.86
CA LYS A 76 14.54 3.27 -13.42
C LYS A 76 14.59 2.11 -12.43
N CYS A 77 15.02 2.39 -11.20
CA CYS A 77 15.36 1.37 -10.21
C CYS A 77 14.26 1.18 -9.15
N ASN A 78 13.24 2.04 -9.14
CA ASN A 78 12.18 2.09 -8.12
C ASN A 78 12.72 2.08 -6.69
N CYS A 79 13.84 2.76 -6.47
CA CYS A 79 14.56 2.80 -5.20
C CYS A 79 15.30 4.13 -5.04
N VAL A 80 15.27 4.69 -3.83
CA VAL A 80 16.10 5.82 -3.40
C VAL A 80 16.80 5.40 -2.11
N PRO A 81 18.14 5.31 -2.07
CA PRO A 81 18.80 4.77 -0.88
C PRO A 81 18.70 5.74 0.33
N PRO A 82 19.05 5.33 1.55
CA PRO A 82 19.11 6.21 2.72
C PRO A 82 20.32 7.17 2.69
N GLY A 83 20.24 8.27 3.45
CA GLY A 83 21.27 9.32 3.50
C GLY A 83 20.99 10.55 2.62
N THR A 84 21.91 11.52 2.61
CA THR A 84 21.76 12.85 1.95
C THR A 84 23.02 13.41 1.30
N SER A 85 24.00 12.55 0.98
CA SER A 85 25.25 12.91 0.31
C SER A 85 25.05 13.22 -1.17
#